data_AF-A0A5C6DMZ5-F1
#
_entry.id   AF-A0A5C6DMZ5-F1
#
_cell.length_a   1.000
_cell.length_b   1.000
_cell.length_c   1.000
_cell.angle_alpha   90.00
_cell.angle_beta   90.00
_cell.angle_gamma   90.00
#
_symmetry.space_group_name_H-M   'P 1'
#
loop_
_entity.id
_entity.type
_entity.pdbx_description
1 polymer ?
#
loop_
_entity_poly.entity_id
_entity_poly.type
_entity_poly.pdbx_seq_one_letter_code
_entity_poly.pdbx_strand_id
1 'polypeptide(L)'
;MQFPESMKAGRFLFSTEREYAGRLFNVTKRSIENQADDIVLLRLEFEIFVIDLDDTPAAYLPTGAIASRDIVITKQAGSDERLAEYAKYLGIKRPHQVSNWYVSERKAKQGQGSWIRIRFGKPDEDHRQPFEHISELDKPKSEQIKPSGSTKEREKFWRVSEVRQLLRDEKNKIPSEDTVKRFVDKRKSQFGEELVRVTSGRQRRINWYLCWHLWEADKCHG
;
A
#
# COMPACT_ATOMS: atom_id res chain seq x y z
N MET A 1 9.19 -8.95 13.73
CA MET A 1 7.73 -8.98 13.85
C MET A 1 7.20 -9.66 12.59
N GLN A 2 6.65 -10.87 12.70
CA GLN A 2 6.09 -11.61 11.56
C GLN A 2 4.63 -11.20 11.38
N PHE A 3 4.28 -10.74 10.18
CA PHE A 3 2.89 -10.47 9.81
C PHE A 3 2.14 -11.81 9.63
N PRO A 4 0.85 -11.89 10.03
CA PRO A 4 0.02 -13.08 9.81
C PRO A 4 -0.06 -13.40 8.31
N GLU A 5 0.05 -14.68 7.95
CA GLU A 5 0.09 -15.14 6.56
C GLU A 5 -1.18 -14.78 5.75
N SER A 6 -2.33 -14.60 6.40
CA SER A 6 -3.56 -14.15 5.75
C SER A 6 -3.45 -12.72 5.18
N MET A 7 -2.60 -11.86 5.74
CA MET A 7 -2.30 -10.53 5.20
C MET A 7 -1.28 -10.56 4.05
N LYS A 8 -0.56 -11.67 3.83
CA LYS A 8 0.36 -11.81 2.68
C LYS A 8 -0.37 -12.21 1.39
N ALA A 9 -1.58 -12.78 1.50
CA ALA A 9 -2.33 -13.33 0.38
C ALA A 9 -3.58 -12.50 0.00
N GLY A 10 -4.11 -11.67 0.90
CA GLY A 10 -5.13 -10.68 0.55
C GLY A 10 -4.52 -9.59 -0.35
N ARG A 11 -4.85 -9.61 -1.64
CA ARG A 11 -4.44 -8.57 -2.59
C ARG A 11 -5.10 -7.25 -2.17
N PHE A 12 -4.36 -6.38 -1.50
CA PHE A 12 -4.81 -5.02 -1.23
C PHE A 12 -5.03 -4.32 -2.56
N LEU A 13 -6.26 -3.84 -2.78
CA LEU A 13 -6.58 -2.98 -3.90
C LEU A 13 -6.49 -1.52 -3.43
N PHE A 14 -5.60 -0.77 -4.06
CA PHE A 14 -5.42 0.66 -3.91
C PHE A 14 -6.31 1.42 -4.91
N SER A 15 -6.72 2.62 -4.54
CA SER A 15 -7.45 3.54 -5.40
C SER A 15 -6.60 3.95 -6.62
N THR A 16 -7.22 4.04 -7.80
CA THR A 16 -6.58 4.58 -9.01
C THR A 16 -6.56 6.11 -9.04
N GLU A 17 -7.47 6.74 -8.29
CA GLU A 17 -7.66 8.19 -8.25
C GLU A 17 -6.82 8.88 -7.17
N ARG A 18 -6.10 8.09 -6.36
CA ARG A 18 -5.32 8.58 -5.22
C ARG A 18 -3.83 8.33 -5.40
N GLU A 19 -3.04 9.28 -4.94
CA GLU A 19 -1.61 9.11 -4.75
C GLU A 19 -1.29 8.55 -3.36
N TYR A 20 -0.36 7.61 -3.32
CA TYR A 20 0.14 6.98 -2.12
C TYR A 20 1.62 7.29 -1.97
N ALA A 21 2.11 7.27 -0.73
CA ALA A 21 3.52 7.32 -0.46
C ALA A 21 4.06 5.88 -0.35
N GLY A 22 5.08 5.57 -1.14
CA GLY A 22 5.81 4.31 -1.09
C GLY A 22 7.18 4.51 -0.48
N ARG A 23 7.46 3.83 0.63
CA ARG A 23 8.81 3.73 1.18
C ARG A 23 9.44 2.44 0.70
N LEU A 24 10.59 2.51 0.04
CA LEU A 24 11.33 1.29 -0.32
C LEU A 24 11.61 0.49 0.95
N PHE A 25 11.23 -0.78 0.96
CA PHE A 25 11.33 -1.66 2.12
C PHE A 25 12.36 -2.77 1.88
N ASN A 26 12.33 -3.36 0.69
CA ASN A 26 13.18 -4.50 0.35
C ASN A 26 13.53 -4.53 -1.14
N VAL A 27 14.68 -5.10 -1.47
CA VAL A 27 15.13 -5.36 -2.83
C VAL A 27 15.62 -6.79 -2.89
N THR A 28 14.95 -7.64 -3.67
CA THR A 28 15.26 -9.08 -3.73
C THR A 28 15.58 -9.50 -5.15
N LYS A 29 16.62 -10.31 -5.35
CA LYS A 29 16.87 -10.94 -6.66
C LYS A 29 15.83 -12.04 -6.89
N ARG A 30 15.18 -12.03 -8.05
CA ARG A 30 14.26 -13.08 -8.50
C ARG A 30 14.97 -13.99 -9.48
N SER A 31 14.63 -15.27 -9.44
CA SER A 31 15.11 -16.25 -10.41
C SER A 31 14.46 -16.01 -11.78
N ILE A 32 15.23 -16.21 -12.85
CA ILE A 32 14.74 -16.31 -14.23
C ILE A 32 15.08 -17.73 -14.68
N GLU A 33 14.11 -18.49 -15.18
CA GLU A 33 14.32 -19.90 -15.55
C GLU A 33 15.33 -20.05 -16.71
N ASN A 34 15.21 -19.21 -17.73
CA ASN A 34 16.12 -19.15 -18.87
C ASN A 34 17.10 -17.97 -18.75
N GLN A 35 17.80 -17.88 -17.62
CA GLN A 35 18.62 -16.71 -17.31
C GLN A 35 19.79 -16.55 -18.31
N ALA A 36 19.84 -15.39 -18.97
CA ALA A 36 21.06 -14.91 -19.63
C ALA A 36 21.98 -14.22 -18.60
N ASP A 37 23.29 -14.34 -18.76
CA ASP A 37 24.28 -13.86 -17.77
C ASP A 37 24.22 -12.35 -17.49
N ASP A 38 23.70 -11.57 -18.43
CA ASP A 38 23.62 -10.12 -18.37
C ASP A 38 22.25 -9.57 -17.95
N ILE A 39 21.30 -10.44 -17.62
CA ILE A 39 19.95 -10.07 -17.20
C ILE A 39 19.74 -10.44 -15.73
N VAL A 40 19.34 -9.46 -14.92
CA VAL A 40 18.98 -9.66 -13.52
C VAL A 40 17.59 -9.12 -13.25
N LEU A 41 16.68 -9.97 -12.77
CA LEU A 41 15.36 -9.55 -12.31
C LEU A 41 15.44 -9.19 -10.83
N LEU A 42 15.09 -7.95 -10.48
CA LEU A 42 14.96 -7.50 -9.10
C LEU A 42 13.50 -7.25 -8.78
N ARG A 43 13.07 -7.65 -7.58
CA ARG A 43 11.82 -7.23 -6.97
C ARG A 43 12.09 -6.10 -6.00
N LEU A 44 11.50 -4.95 -6.26
CA LEU A 44 11.40 -3.84 -5.33
C LEU A 44 10.11 -3.99 -4.53
N GLU A 45 10.19 -3.96 -3.22
CA GLU A 45 9.02 -3.99 -2.34
C GLU A 45 8.92 -2.66 -1.60
N PHE A 46 7.74 -2.07 -1.59
CA PHE A 46 7.43 -0.78 -1.00
C PHE A 46 6.38 -0.96 0.10
N GLU A 47 6.66 -0.42 1.28
CA GLU A 47 5.62 -0.21 2.27
C GLU A 47 4.77 0.99 1.86
N ILE A 48 3.45 0.80 1.83
CA ILE A 48 2.53 1.81 1.32
C ILE A 48 1.89 2.60 2.46
N PHE A 49 1.83 3.91 2.26
CA PHE A 49 1.23 4.88 3.16
C PHE A 49 0.18 5.67 2.40
N VAL A 50 -0.94 5.92 3.06
CA VAL A 50 -1.91 6.91 2.62
C VAL A 50 -1.35 8.30 2.93
N ILE A 51 -1.36 9.18 1.93
CA ILE A 51 -1.09 10.60 2.11
C ILE A 51 -2.39 11.27 2.55
N ASP A 52 -2.41 11.79 3.77
CA ASP A 52 -3.51 12.55 4.34
C ASP A 52 -3.19 14.04 4.25
N LEU A 53 -3.88 14.71 3.31
CA LEU A 53 -3.69 16.12 3.00
C LEU A 53 -4.54 17.05 3.88
N ASP A 54 -5.46 16.49 4.68
CA ASP A 54 -6.29 17.27 5.60
C ASP A 54 -5.50 17.69 6.85
N ASP A 55 -4.41 16.99 7.18
CA ASP A 55 -3.44 17.39 8.21
C ASP A 55 -2.40 18.36 7.61
N THR A 56 -2.05 19.43 8.33
CA THR A 56 -1.04 20.40 7.90
C THR A 56 0.10 20.46 8.93
N PRO A 57 1.30 19.94 8.62
CA PRO A 57 1.72 19.37 7.33
C PRO A 57 1.11 17.97 7.08
N ALA A 58 1.09 17.54 5.81
CA ALA A 58 0.50 16.26 5.41
C ALA A 58 1.01 15.10 6.27
N ALA A 59 0.07 14.24 6.68
CA ALA A 59 0.33 13.05 7.47
C ALA A 59 0.44 11.81 6.57
N TYR A 60 1.25 10.84 7.00
CA TYR A 60 1.48 9.59 6.27
C TYR A 60 1.00 8.43 7.14
N LEU A 61 -0.13 7.85 6.74
CA LEU A 61 -0.81 6.79 7.47
C LEU A 61 -0.39 5.42 6.89
N PRO A 62 0.34 4.57 7.62
CA PRO A 62 0.74 3.26 7.11
C PRO A 62 -0.47 2.36 6.84
N THR A 63 -0.52 1.80 5.64
CA THR A 63 -1.59 0.88 5.20
C THR A 63 -1.34 -0.57 5.67
N GLY A 64 -0.12 -0.88 6.09
CA GLY A 64 0.30 -2.25 6.37
C GLY A 64 0.42 -3.14 5.14
N ALA A 65 0.10 -2.61 3.95
CA ALA A 65 0.26 -3.29 2.69
C ALA A 65 1.67 -3.07 2.12
N ILE A 66 2.15 -4.09 1.43
CA ILE A 66 3.37 -4.05 0.64
C ILE A 66 2.97 -4.10 -0.83
N ALA A 67 3.42 -3.13 -1.62
CA ALA A 67 3.32 -3.18 -3.07
C ALA A 67 4.68 -3.57 -3.67
N SER A 68 4.66 -4.39 -4.72
CA SER A 68 5.88 -4.90 -5.35
C SER A 68 5.97 -4.47 -6.80
N ARG A 69 7.19 -4.20 -7.25
CA ARG A 69 7.51 -3.98 -8.65
C ARG A 69 8.72 -4.80 -9.05
N ASP A 70 8.56 -5.60 -10.10
CA ASP A 70 9.68 -6.30 -10.70
C ASP A 70 10.32 -5.40 -11.77
N ILE A 71 11.64 -5.27 -11.73
CA ILE A 71 12.44 -4.50 -12.68
C ILE A 71 13.54 -5.38 -13.27
N VAL A 72 13.85 -5.18 -14.53
CA VAL A 72 14.91 -5.89 -15.23
C VAL A 72 16.13 -4.99 -15.29
N ILE A 73 17.27 -5.50 -14.81
CA ILE A 73 18.57 -4.85 -14.91
C ILE A 73 19.37 -5.56 -16.00
N THR A 74 19.72 -4.82 -17.03
CA THR A 74 20.59 -5.27 -18.13
C THR A 74 21.82 -4.37 -18.23
N LYS A 75 22.76 -4.69 -19.12
CA LYS A 75 23.88 -3.79 -19.45
C LYS A 75 23.40 -2.45 -20.04
N GLN A 76 22.29 -2.46 -20.77
CA GLN A 76 21.66 -1.30 -21.40
C GLN A 76 20.68 -0.57 -20.47
N ALA A 77 20.54 -0.99 -19.21
CA ALA A 77 19.67 -0.36 -18.21
C ALA A 77 19.86 1.17 -18.07
N GLY A 78 21.02 1.71 -18.45
CA GLY A 78 21.28 3.15 -18.44
C GLY A 78 20.45 3.96 -19.45
N SER A 79 19.90 3.34 -20.49
CA SER A 79 19.08 4.00 -21.51
C SER A 79 17.57 3.71 -21.38
N ASP A 80 17.15 2.92 -20.39
CA ASP A 80 15.74 2.67 -20.12
C ASP A 80 15.15 3.83 -19.32
N GLU A 81 14.29 4.63 -19.95
CA GLU A 81 13.67 5.82 -19.35
C GLU A 81 12.86 5.48 -18.09
N ARG A 82 12.13 4.35 -18.10
CA ARG A 82 11.31 3.95 -16.94
C ARG A 82 12.19 3.51 -15.79
N LEU A 83 13.27 2.78 -16.06
CA LEU A 83 14.24 2.42 -15.03
C LEU A 83 14.96 3.65 -14.48
N ALA A 84 15.25 4.62 -15.35
CA ALA A 84 15.88 5.89 -14.96
C ALA A 84 15.00 6.70 -13.99
N GLU A 85 13.67 6.67 -14.13
CA GLU A 85 12.75 7.28 -13.16
C GLU A 85 12.86 6.65 -11.78
N TYR A 86 12.78 5.31 -11.68
CA TYR A 86 12.99 4.62 -10.40
C TYR A 86 14.37 4.95 -9.81
N ALA A 87 15.40 4.93 -10.64
CA ALA A 87 16.76 5.22 -10.21
C ALA A 87 16.88 6.65 -9.67
N LYS A 88 16.28 7.63 -10.36
CA LYS A 88 16.24 9.03 -9.96
C LYS A 88 15.57 9.18 -8.59
N TYR A 89 14.33 8.72 -8.46
CA TYR A 89 13.55 8.92 -7.23
C TYR A 89 14.05 8.09 -6.04
N LEU A 90 14.74 6.97 -6.30
CA LEU A 90 15.40 6.16 -5.27
C LEU A 90 16.86 6.55 -5.00
N GLY A 91 17.38 7.60 -5.66
CA GLY A 91 18.75 8.09 -5.47
C GLY A 91 19.85 7.12 -5.92
N ILE A 92 19.58 6.31 -6.94
CA ILE A 92 20.47 5.27 -7.48
C ILE A 92 21.28 5.84 -8.64
N LYS A 93 22.56 6.13 -8.40
CA LYS A 93 23.44 6.80 -9.38
C LYS A 93 23.83 5.95 -10.60
N ARG A 94 23.90 4.62 -10.47
CA ARG A 94 24.24 3.72 -11.59
C ARG A 94 23.26 2.54 -11.60
N PRO A 95 22.09 2.68 -12.27
CA PRO A 95 21.02 1.69 -12.21
C PRO A 95 21.37 0.35 -12.88
N HIS A 96 22.32 0.32 -13.82
CA HIS A 96 22.82 -0.93 -14.41
C HIS A 96 23.63 -1.80 -13.41
N GLN A 97 24.06 -1.24 -12.27
CA GLN A 97 24.80 -1.98 -11.25
C GLN A 97 23.85 -2.47 -10.16
N VAL A 98 23.58 -3.78 -10.14
CA VAL A 98 22.69 -4.44 -9.17
C VAL A 98 23.04 -4.09 -7.72
N SER A 99 24.33 -3.99 -7.39
CA SER A 99 24.81 -3.65 -6.04
C SER A 99 24.30 -2.30 -5.52
N ASN A 100 24.04 -1.32 -6.40
CA ASN A 100 23.54 -0.02 -5.98
C ASN A 100 22.08 -0.06 -5.54
N TRP A 101 21.29 -1.00 -6.05
CA TRP A 101 19.92 -1.24 -5.59
C TRP A 101 19.91 -1.75 -4.14
N TYR A 102 20.82 -2.68 -3.80
CA TYR A 102 21.00 -3.16 -2.42
C TYR A 102 21.57 -2.09 -1.48
N VAL A 103 22.32 -1.11 -1.98
CA VAL A 103 22.70 0.06 -1.17
C VAL A 103 21.46 0.87 -0.79
N SER A 104 20.52 1.09 -1.72
CA SER A 104 19.27 1.79 -1.44
C SER A 104 18.41 1.04 -0.41
N GLU A 105 18.31 -0.29 -0.53
CA GLU A 105 17.68 -1.16 0.47
C GLU A 105 18.30 -1.03 1.87
N ARG A 106 19.64 -1.08 1.96
CA ARG A 106 20.33 -0.93 3.26
C ARG A 106 20.06 0.43 3.91
N LYS A 107 20.05 1.50 3.11
CA LYS A 107 19.66 2.83 3.58
C LYS A 107 18.21 2.84 4.08
N ALA A 108 17.30 2.18 3.37
CA ALA A 108 15.92 2.02 3.81
C ALA A 108 15.80 1.33 5.17
N LYS A 109 16.51 0.22 5.38
CA LYS A 109 16.55 -0.48 6.67
C LYS A 109 17.12 0.36 7.82
N GLN A 110 17.94 1.36 7.52
CA GLN A 110 18.48 2.33 8.48
C GLN A 110 17.59 3.58 8.66
N GLY A 111 16.38 3.59 8.09
CA GLY A 111 15.48 4.75 8.13
C GLY A 111 15.93 5.91 7.24
N GLN A 112 16.92 5.71 6.38
CA GLN A 112 17.41 6.67 5.38
C GLN A 112 16.91 6.36 3.97
N GLY A 113 15.88 5.51 3.85
CA GLY A 113 15.30 5.12 2.57
C GLY A 113 14.62 6.28 1.87
N SER A 114 14.69 6.26 0.55
CA SER A 114 13.92 7.15 -0.30
C SER A 114 12.44 6.82 -0.25
N TRP A 115 11.65 7.86 -0.46
CA TRP A 115 10.21 7.80 -0.58
C TRP A 115 9.85 8.19 -2.01
N ILE A 116 8.78 7.60 -2.53
CA ILE A 116 8.22 7.94 -3.83
C ILE A 116 6.72 8.15 -3.70
N ARG A 117 6.12 8.99 -4.55
CA ARG A 117 4.67 8.96 -4.75
C ARG A 117 4.35 7.87 -5.77
N ILE A 118 3.25 7.17 -5.55
CA ILE A 118 2.76 6.09 -6.39
C ILE A 118 1.28 6.34 -6.68
N ARG A 119 0.92 6.38 -7.96
CA ARG A 119 -0.47 6.21 -8.41
C ARG A 119 -0.63 4.80 -8.96
N PHE A 120 -1.58 4.06 -8.43
CA PHE A 120 -1.85 2.70 -8.87
C PHE A 120 -2.77 2.72 -10.10
N GLY A 121 -2.54 1.80 -11.03
CA GLY A 121 -3.42 1.57 -12.16
C GLY A 121 -4.52 0.57 -11.85
N LYS A 122 -5.38 0.34 -12.84
CA LYS A 122 -6.42 -0.70 -12.76
C LYS A 122 -5.77 -2.08 -12.56
N PRO A 123 -6.38 -2.97 -11.75
CA PRO A 123 -5.88 -4.33 -11.58
C PRO A 123 -5.80 -5.06 -12.93
N ASP A 124 -4.73 -5.81 -13.15
CA ASP A 124 -4.62 -6.73 -14.29
C ASP A 124 -5.44 -8.02 -14.08
N GLU A 125 -5.39 -8.94 -15.04
CA GLU A 125 -6.08 -10.24 -15.00
C GLU A 125 -5.67 -11.09 -13.77
N ASP A 126 -4.44 -10.87 -13.27
CA ASP A 126 -3.91 -11.49 -12.06
C ASP A 126 -4.22 -10.67 -10.79
N HIS A 127 -5.15 -9.71 -10.87
CA HIS A 127 -5.49 -8.76 -9.80
C HIS A 127 -4.28 -8.06 -9.16
N ARG A 128 -3.18 -7.89 -9.90
CA ARG A 128 -2.05 -7.05 -9.49
C ARG A 128 -2.29 -5.65 -10.00
N GLN A 129 -2.02 -4.67 -9.16
CA GLN A 129 -2.11 -3.27 -9.59
C GLN A 129 -0.75 -2.77 -10.03
N PRO A 130 -0.60 -2.37 -11.31
CA PRO A 130 0.63 -1.75 -11.76
C PRO A 130 0.80 -0.39 -11.09
N PHE A 131 2.05 0.07 -10.97
CA PHE A 131 2.28 1.48 -10.67
C PHE A 131 2.08 2.23 -11.99
N GLU A 132 0.98 2.95 -12.12
CA GLU A 132 0.67 3.70 -13.34
C GLU A 132 1.60 4.91 -13.46
N HIS A 133 1.89 5.55 -12.33
CA HIS A 133 2.80 6.67 -12.27
C HIS A 133 3.62 6.62 -10.97
N ILE A 134 4.88 7.02 -11.05
CA ILE A 134 5.73 7.28 -9.90
C ILE A 134 6.32 8.68 -10.00
N SER A 135 6.48 9.34 -8.88
CA SER A 135 7.13 10.65 -8.82
C SER A 135 7.92 10.84 -7.53
N GLU A 136 8.71 11.91 -7.50
CA GLU A 136 9.54 12.26 -6.35
C GLU A 136 8.67 12.59 -5.13
N LEU A 137 9.08 12.08 -3.97
CA LEU A 137 8.48 12.44 -2.69
C LEU A 137 9.58 12.77 -1.69
N ASP A 138 9.57 14.00 -1.19
CA ASP A 138 10.43 14.38 -0.09
C ASP A 138 10.20 13.45 1.09
N LYS A 139 11.30 13.01 1.72
CA LYS A 139 11.23 12.15 2.89
C LYS A 139 10.40 12.85 3.97
N PRO A 140 9.29 12.25 4.42
CA PRO A 140 8.49 12.81 5.51
C PRO A 140 9.32 12.94 6.79
N LYS A 141 9.06 13.99 7.57
CA LYS A 141 9.60 14.07 8.93
C LYS A 141 8.98 13.00 9.82
N SER A 142 9.69 12.60 10.88
CA SER A 142 9.24 11.54 11.79
C SER A 142 7.84 11.76 12.37
N GLU A 143 7.51 13.01 12.69
CA GLU A 143 6.22 13.42 13.26
C GLU A 143 5.06 13.37 12.25
N GLN A 144 5.38 13.39 10.95
CA GLN A 144 4.38 13.26 9.88
C GLN A 144 4.02 11.81 9.63
N ILE A 145 4.91 10.87 9.94
CA ILE A 145 4.66 9.43 9.80
C ILE A 145 3.87 9.02 11.04
N LYS A 146 2.55 8.87 10.89
CA LYS A 146 1.75 8.40 12.01
C LYS A 146 2.19 6.96 12.30
N PRO A 147 2.28 6.58 13.59
CA PRO A 147 2.59 5.20 13.94
C PRO A 147 1.61 4.29 13.21
N SER A 148 2.08 3.13 12.75
CA SER A 148 1.16 2.05 12.41
C SER A 148 0.29 1.90 13.62
N GLY A 149 -0.99 2.30 13.48
CA GLY A 149 -1.96 2.25 14.56
C GLY A 149 -1.67 0.98 15.30
N SER A 150 -1.31 1.12 16.59
CA SER A 150 -0.77 0.00 17.38
C SER A 150 -1.60 -1.23 17.05
N THR A 151 -1.05 -2.46 16.99
CA THR A 151 -1.81 -3.66 16.57
C THR A 151 -3.26 -3.69 17.10
N LYS A 152 -3.48 -3.14 18.30
CA LYS A 152 -4.77 -2.79 18.91
C LYS A 152 -5.76 -1.99 18.05
N GLU A 153 -5.38 -0.96 17.29
CA GLU A 153 -6.25 -0.19 16.39
C GLU A 153 -6.64 -0.97 15.12
N ARG A 154 -5.70 -1.73 14.55
CA ARG A 154 -5.98 -2.65 13.42
C ARG A 154 -6.85 -3.83 13.84
N GLU A 155 -6.85 -4.17 15.12
CA GLU A 155 -7.72 -5.17 15.73
C GLU A 155 -8.94 -4.55 16.44
N LYS A 156 -9.10 -3.22 16.39
CA LYS A 156 -10.19 -2.56 17.11
C LYS A 156 -11.49 -2.74 16.33
N PHE A 157 -12.45 -3.35 17.00
CA PHE A 157 -13.80 -3.56 16.51
C PHE A 157 -14.73 -2.50 17.10
N TRP A 158 -15.24 -1.62 16.25
CA TRP A 158 -16.06 -0.46 16.60
C TRP A 158 -17.54 -0.75 16.37
N ARG A 159 -18.43 0.00 17.01
CA ARG A 159 -19.87 -0.07 16.70
C ARG A 159 -20.13 0.47 15.30
N VAL A 160 -21.16 -0.04 14.63
CA VAL A 160 -21.59 0.46 13.31
C VAL A 160 -21.85 1.97 13.35
N SER A 161 -22.47 2.44 14.44
CA SER A 161 -22.76 3.85 14.68
C SER A 161 -21.51 4.73 14.74
N GLU A 162 -20.39 4.20 15.21
CA GLU A 162 -19.13 4.92 15.30
C GLU A 162 -18.39 4.88 13.96
N VAL A 163 -18.33 3.70 13.32
CA VAL A 163 -17.74 3.53 11.98
C VAL A 163 -18.38 4.47 10.97
N ARG A 164 -19.71 4.61 10.97
CA ARG A 164 -20.37 5.49 10.00
C ARG A 164 -19.93 6.95 10.13
N GLN A 165 -19.62 7.43 11.35
CA GLN A 165 -19.21 8.83 11.57
C GLN A 165 -17.85 9.13 10.98
N LEU A 166 -17.04 8.09 10.77
CA LEU A 166 -15.70 8.19 10.20
C LEU A 166 -15.69 7.97 8.68
N LEU A 167 -16.72 7.30 8.13
CA LEU A 167 -16.87 7.14 6.69
C LEU A 167 -17.43 8.41 6.04
N ARG A 168 -17.05 8.61 4.77
CA ARG A 168 -17.63 9.59 3.87
C ARG A 168 -18.02 8.88 2.58
N ASP A 169 -19.16 9.20 1.99
CA ASP A 169 -19.50 8.77 0.63
C ASP A 169 -18.82 9.68 -0.42
N GLU A 170 -19.08 9.43 -1.70
CA GLU A 170 -18.54 10.23 -2.83
C GLU A 170 -18.95 11.70 -2.80
N LYS A 171 -20.08 12.01 -2.15
CA LYS A 171 -20.58 13.39 -1.98
C LYS A 171 -20.13 13.99 -0.66
N ASN A 172 -19.13 13.39 -0.02
CA ASN A 172 -18.61 13.75 1.30
C ASN A 172 -19.68 13.73 2.41
N LYS A 173 -20.74 12.93 2.25
CA LYS A 173 -21.80 12.76 3.25
C LYS A 173 -21.53 11.55 4.15
N ILE A 174 -22.03 11.63 5.37
CA ILE A 174 -21.96 10.53 6.34
C ILE A 174 -22.99 9.47 5.92
N PRO A 175 -22.59 8.21 5.66
CA PRO A 175 -23.53 7.16 5.28
C PRO A 175 -24.46 6.78 6.44
N SER A 176 -25.64 6.23 6.12
CA SER A 176 -26.52 5.64 7.13
C SER A 176 -25.92 4.32 7.69
N GLU A 177 -26.34 3.92 8.89
CA GLU A 177 -25.88 2.64 9.46
C GLU A 177 -26.24 1.45 8.57
N ASP A 178 -27.39 1.47 7.91
CA ASP A 178 -27.82 0.38 7.04
C ASP A 178 -27.01 0.32 5.74
N THR A 179 -26.51 1.46 5.26
CA THR A 179 -25.54 1.47 4.15
C THR A 179 -24.22 0.82 4.59
N VAL A 180 -23.70 1.17 5.77
CA VAL A 180 -22.48 0.53 6.31
C VAL A 180 -22.69 -0.97 6.53
N LYS A 181 -23.84 -1.39 7.06
CA LYS A 181 -24.19 -2.81 7.25
C LYS A 181 -24.22 -3.56 5.92
N ARG A 182 -24.92 -3.04 4.91
CA ARG A 182 -25.00 -3.65 3.58
C ARG A 182 -23.63 -3.76 2.92
N PHE A 183 -22.82 -2.71 3.06
CA PHE A 183 -21.46 -2.68 2.57
C PHE A 183 -20.61 -3.79 3.20
N VAL A 184 -20.68 -3.95 4.52
CA VAL A 184 -19.98 -5.00 5.26
C VAL A 184 -20.50 -6.39 4.89
N ASP A 185 -21.82 -6.57 4.78
CA ASP A 185 -22.43 -7.87 4.46
C ASP A 185 -22.01 -8.37 3.08
N LYS A 186 -21.90 -7.48 2.08
CA LYS A 186 -21.39 -7.81 0.73
C LYS A 186 -19.97 -8.38 0.76
N ARG A 187 -19.17 -8.00 1.76
CA ARG A 187 -17.74 -8.37 1.91
C ARG A 187 -17.51 -9.45 2.95
N LYS A 188 -18.54 -9.80 3.72
CA LYS A 188 -18.43 -10.78 4.81
C LYS A 188 -18.01 -12.16 4.30
N SER A 189 -18.43 -12.57 3.10
CA SER A 189 -18.03 -13.85 2.50
C SER A 189 -16.53 -13.93 2.23
N GLN A 190 -15.89 -12.81 1.93
CA GLN A 190 -14.46 -12.74 1.60
C GLN A 190 -13.57 -12.54 2.84
N PHE A 191 -14.00 -11.69 3.78
CA PHE A 191 -13.17 -11.27 4.93
C PHE A 191 -13.62 -11.81 6.29
N GLY A 192 -14.82 -12.40 6.37
CA GLY A 192 -15.32 -13.08 7.56
C GLY A 192 -15.18 -12.26 8.86
N GLU A 193 -14.60 -12.90 9.87
CA GLU A 193 -14.41 -12.34 11.22
C GLU A 193 -13.30 -11.28 11.32
N GLU A 194 -12.48 -11.11 10.28
CA GLU A 194 -11.48 -10.04 10.21
C GLU A 194 -12.15 -8.69 9.99
N LEU A 195 -13.27 -8.66 9.25
CA LEU A 195 -14.04 -7.45 8.96
C LEU A 195 -15.15 -7.19 9.98
N VAL A 196 -15.91 -8.22 10.36
CA VAL A 196 -17.09 -8.06 11.20
C VAL A 196 -17.24 -9.18 12.21
N ARG A 197 -17.49 -8.81 13.46
CA ARG A 197 -17.83 -9.73 14.55
C ARG A 197 -19.22 -9.44 15.07
N VAL A 198 -19.90 -10.48 15.52
CA VAL A 198 -21.19 -10.36 16.20
C VAL A 198 -20.97 -10.68 17.66
N THR A 199 -21.33 -9.76 18.56
CA THR A 199 -21.25 -10.00 19.99
C THR A 199 -22.36 -10.96 20.45
N SER A 200 -22.24 -11.49 21.67
CA SER A 200 -23.29 -12.30 22.30
C SER A 200 -24.67 -11.61 22.33
N GLY A 201 -24.69 -10.28 22.44
CA GLY A 201 -25.89 -9.44 22.35
C GLY A 201 -26.39 -9.16 20.93
N ARG A 202 -25.95 -9.94 19.92
CA ARG A 202 -26.28 -9.78 18.49
C ARG A 202 -25.90 -8.43 17.88
N GLN A 203 -25.03 -7.65 18.54
CA GLN A 203 -24.55 -6.38 17.99
C GLN A 203 -23.38 -6.62 17.06
N ARG A 204 -23.39 -5.98 15.90
CA ARG A 204 -22.23 -5.98 15.00
C ARG A 204 -21.14 -5.07 15.54
N ARG A 205 -19.91 -5.53 15.45
CA ARG A 205 -18.71 -4.72 15.59
C ARG A 205 -17.89 -4.87 14.32
N ILE A 206 -17.41 -3.75 13.81
CA ILE A 206 -16.72 -3.67 12.52
C ILE A 206 -15.27 -3.28 12.80
N ASN A 207 -14.34 -3.99 12.16
CA ASN A 207 -12.96 -3.56 12.11
C ASN A 207 -12.90 -2.26 11.31
N TRP A 208 -12.72 -1.13 12.00
CA TRP A 208 -12.76 0.21 11.38
C TRP A 208 -11.73 0.30 10.26
N TYR A 209 -10.51 -0.11 10.55
CA TYR A 209 -9.37 0.01 9.64
C TYR A 209 -9.63 -0.73 8.33
N LEU A 210 -10.00 -2.02 8.42
CA LEU A 210 -10.30 -2.84 7.24
C LEU A 210 -11.54 -2.32 6.50
N CYS A 211 -12.59 -1.93 7.23
CA CYS A 211 -13.80 -1.38 6.63
C CYS A 211 -13.53 -0.10 5.84
N TRP A 212 -12.70 0.80 6.38
CA TRP A 212 -12.34 2.04 5.72
C TRP A 212 -11.57 1.78 4.42
N HIS A 213 -10.55 0.92 4.45
CA HIS A 213 -9.80 0.55 3.24
C HIS A 213 -10.69 -0.05 2.15
N LEU A 214 -11.57 -0.97 2.54
CA LEU A 214 -12.51 -1.58 1.60
C LEU A 214 -13.52 -0.57 1.06
N TRP A 215 -13.92 0.40 1.88
CA TRP A 215 -14.91 1.43 1.52
C TRP A 215 -14.32 2.41 0.52
N GLU A 216 -13.09 2.86 0.77
CA GLU A 216 -12.36 3.71 -0.16
C GLU A 216 -12.10 2.99 -1.50
N ALA A 217 -11.78 1.69 -1.48
CA ALA A 217 -11.60 0.91 -2.70
C ALA A 217 -12.90 0.82 -3.55
N ASP A 218 -14.07 0.73 -2.92
CA ASP A 218 -15.35 0.65 -3.65
C ASP A 218 -15.70 1.94 -4.40
N LYS A 219 -15.34 3.10 -3.82
CA LYS A 219 -15.50 4.41 -4.50
C LYS A 219 -14.69 4.52 -5.79
N CYS A 220 -13.65 3.70 -5.95
CA CYS A 220 -12.78 3.74 -7.11
C CYS A 220 -13.24 2.81 -8.24
N HIS A 221 -14.25 1.97 -7.99
CA HIS A 221 -14.75 0.97 -8.92
C HIS A 221 -16.26 1.09 -9.19
N GLY A 222 -16.93 2.08 -8.58
CA GLY A 222 -18.33 2.42 -8.78
C GLY A 222 -18.56 3.41 -9.92
#